data_AF-A0A7W0JPE9-F1
#
_entry.id   AF-A0A7W0JPE9-F1
#
_cell.length_a   1.000
_cell.length_b   1.000
_cell.length_c   1.000
_cell.angle_alpha   90.00
_cell.angle_beta   90.00
_cell.angle_gamma   90.00
#
_symmetry.space_group_name_H-M   'P 1'
#
loop_
_entity.id
_entity.type
_entity.pdbx_description
1 polymer ?
#
loop_
_entity_poly.entity_id
_entity_poly.type
_entity_poly.pdbx_seq_one_letter_code
_entity_poly.pdbx_strand_id
1 'polypeptide(L)'
;MIRRPDRSRPAALRPARTEARTPAILQAALAVLIDVGYERLTMEAVAAKAKAGKATLYRRWKDKSELIAEAVTKLRADCLPPPPDSGSLCADLAAVAAMITARKSRQELCVMQGLATAVPHDPALAALFQRSFLDRRSADMAELFRRAQRRGEIPPHRDVEFLGQLIPSMVFARTLATSRPVDPVWLDKLINDVVLPAATAGSLPDTEQLVTGPDPAATKKENHARRP
;
A
#
# COMPACT_ATOMS: atom_id res chain seq x y z
N MET A 1 65.49 32.29 -3.87
CA MET A 1 64.60 31.37 -3.13
C MET A 1 63.21 32.00 -3.05
N ILE A 2 62.23 31.55 -3.85
CA ILE A 2 60.85 32.05 -3.82
C ILE A 2 59.93 30.85 -3.54
N ARG A 3 59.39 30.78 -2.32
CA ARG A 3 58.46 29.73 -1.88
C ARG A 3 57.05 30.16 -2.32
N ARG A 4 56.50 29.52 -3.37
CA ARG A 4 55.09 29.69 -3.76
C ARG A 4 54.20 28.92 -2.78
N PRO A 5 53.12 29.53 -2.24
CA PRO A 5 52.17 28.81 -1.43
C PRO A 5 51.31 27.88 -2.28
N ASP A 6 51.10 26.69 -1.72
CA ASP A 6 50.23 25.61 -2.14
C ASP A 6 48.81 26.12 -2.46
N ARG A 7 48.35 25.90 -3.70
CA ARG A 7 46.94 26.09 -4.07
C ARG A 7 46.17 24.83 -3.73
N SER A 8 45.67 24.82 -2.50
CA SER A 8 44.71 23.87 -1.99
C SER A 8 43.54 23.65 -2.95
N ARG A 9 43.32 22.39 -3.32
CA ARG A 9 41.98 21.88 -3.67
C ARG A 9 41.32 21.44 -2.36
N PRO A 10 40.02 21.72 -2.15
CA PRO A 10 39.11 20.59 -2.28
C PRO A 10 37.76 20.98 -2.90
N ALA A 11 37.37 20.28 -3.96
CA ALA A 11 36.02 20.29 -4.51
C ALA A 11 35.12 19.28 -3.76
N ALA A 12 35.05 19.37 -2.44
CA ALA A 12 34.35 18.40 -1.57
C ALA A 12 33.01 18.91 -1.00
N LEU A 13 32.51 20.06 -1.44
CA LEU A 13 31.28 20.70 -0.89
C LEU A 13 29.98 20.37 -1.64
N ARG A 14 30.00 19.53 -2.68
CA ARG A 14 28.84 19.26 -3.55
C ARG A 14 27.98 18.01 -3.25
N PRO A 15 28.48 16.93 -2.60
CA PRO A 15 27.64 15.77 -2.25
C PRO A 15 26.60 16.10 -1.16
N ALA A 16 27.03 16.69 -0.05
CA ALA A 16 26.21 16.91 1.14
C ALA A 16 24.95 17.77 0.90
N ARG A 17 25.05 18.79 0.04
CA ARG A 17 23.91 19.68 -0.29
C ARG A 17 22.86 18.99 -1.18
N THR A 18 23.25 17.96 -1.93
CA THR A 18 22.34 17.20 -2.78
C THR A 18 21.57 16.17 -1.95
N GLU A 19 22.22 15.51 -1.00
CA GLU A 19 21.58 14.59 -0.02
C GLU A 19 20.56 15.27 0.89
N ALA A 20 20.86 16.48 1.36
CA ALA A 20 19.91 17.26 2.15
C ALA A 20 18.59 17.62 1.40
N ARG A 21 18.57 17.57 0.06
CA ARG A 21 17.38 17.92 -0.75
C ARG A 21 16.55 16.72 -1.20
N THR A 22 17.00 15.48 -0.98
CA THR A 22 16.25 14.27 -1.40
C THR A 22 14.83 14.26 -0.86
N PRO A 23 14.58 14.50 0.44
CA PRO A 23 13.22 14.44 0.98
C PRO A 23 12.28 15.46 0.32
N ALA A 24 12.77 16.66 0.01
CA ALA A 24 11.99 17.70 -0.66
C ALA A 24 11.62 17.31 -2.10
N ILE A 25 12.53 16.64 -2.82
CA ILE A 25 12.26 16.15 -4.18
C ILE A 25 11.24 15.02 -4.16
N LEU A 26 11.36 14.07 -3.23
CA LEU A 26 10.40 12.97 -3.09
C LEU A 26 9.01 13.50 -2.75
N GLN A 27 8.89 14.44 -1.81
CA GLN A 27 7.61 15.07 -1.48
C GLN A 27 7.02 15.86 -2.65
N ALA A 28 7.85 16.58 -3.42
CA ALA A 28 7.41 17.23 -4.65
C ALA A 28 6.91 16.22 -5.69
N ALA A 29 7.57 15.07 -5.84
CA ALA A 29 7.14 14.00 -6.74
C ALA A 29 5.76 13.44 -6.35
N LEU A 30 5.54 13.15 -5.06
CA LEU A 30 4.23 12.72 -4.55
C LEU A 30 3.16 13.78 -4.78
N ALA A 31 3.47 15.05 -4.60
CA ALA A 31 2.53 16.14 -4.84
C ALA A 31 2.16 16.26 -6.34
N VAL A 32 3.14 16.20 -7.26
CA VAL A 32 2.84 16.16 -8.70
C VAL A 32 2.00 14.94 -9.04
N LEU A 33 2.33 13.77 -8.48
CA LEU A 33 1.59 12.54 -8.71
C LEU A 33 0.12 12.65 -8.29
N ILE A 34 -0.14 13.24 -7.12
CA ILE A 34 -1.52 13.48 -6.64
C ILE A 34 -2.25 14.46 -7.57
N ASP A 35 -1.58 15.51 -8.04
CA ASP A 35 -2.21 16.58 -8.83
C ASP A 35 -2.57 16.12 -10.26
N VAL A 36 -1.71 15.33 -10.92
CA VAL A 36 -1.86 15.04 -12.36
C VAL A 36 -1.90 13.54 -12.72
N GLY A 37 -1.68 12.65 -11.76
CA GLY A 37 -1.59 11.20 -11.97
C GLY A 37 -0.26 10.75 -12.59
N TYR A 38 0.00 9.44 -12.54
CA TYR A 38 1.28 8.86 -12.97
C TYR A 38 1.58 9.04 -14.46
N GLU A 39 0.56 8.97 -15.31
CA GLU A 39 0.71 9.09 -16.77
C GLU A 39 1.23 10.47 -17.17
N ARG A 40 0.67 11.54 -16.59
CA ARG A 40 1.03 12.93 -16.91
C ARG A 40 2.23 13.44 -16.11
N LEU A 41 2.73 12.67 -15.14
CA LEU A 41 3.89 13.03 -14.36
C LEU A 41 5.16 13.02 -15.22
N THR A 42 5.91 14.11 -15.18
CA THR A 42 7.22 14.26 -15.85
C THR A 42 8.31 14.64 -14.85
N MET A 43 9.55 14.23 -15.14
CA MET A 43 10.73 14.60 -14.33
C MET A 43 10.91 16.13 -14.28
N GLU A 44 10.55 16.82 -15.36
CA GLU A 44 10.52 18.28 -15.46
C GLU A 44 9.55 18.93 -14.49
N ALA A 45 8.30 18.43 -14.44
CA ALA A 45 7.29 18.95 -13.53
C ALA A 45 7.73 18.77 -12.07
N VAL A 46 8.35 17.63 -11.74
CA VAL A 46 8.92 17.40 -10.40
C VAL A 46 10.09 18.34 -10.12
N ALA A 47 11.04 18.50 -11.05
CA ALA A 47 12.17 19.41 -10.89
C ALA A 47 11.70 20.86 -10.63
N ALA A 48 10.71 21.32 -11.40
CA ALA A 48 10.10 22.63 -11.22
C ALA A 48 9.45 22.77 -9.84
N LYS A 49 8.62 21.80 -9.43
CA LYS A 49 7.94 21.82 -8.12
C LYS A 49 8.91 21.74 -6.95
N ALA A 50 9.99 20.95 -7.07
CA ALA A 50 11.03 20.80 -6.07
C ALA A 50 12.03 21.98 -6.04
N LYS A 51 11.95 22.93 -6.99
CA LYS A 51 12.95 23.97 -7.20
C LYS A 51 14.37 23.38 -7.29
N ALA A 52 14.49 22.26 -8.01
CA ALA A 52 15.72 21.49 -8.21
C ALA A 52 16.13 21.50 -9.69
N GLY A 53 17.43 21.39 -9.97
CA GLY A 53 17.92 21.29 -11.34
C GLY A 53 17.63 19.91 -11.94
N LYS A 54 17.28 19.84 -13.23
CA LYS A 54 17.03 18.56 -13.93
C LYS A 54 18.19 17.57 -13.79
N ALA A 55 19.43 18.05 -13.96
CA ALA A 55 20.64 17.24 -13.81
C ALA A 55 20.81 16.64 -12.39
N THR A 56 20.19 17.25 -11.37
CA THR A 56 20.17 16.69 -10.01
C THR A 56 19.24 15.49 -9.91
N LEU A 57 18.08 15.53 -10.57
CA LEU A 57 17.13 14.41 -10.57
C LEU A 57 17.69 13.24 -11.39
N TYR A 58 18.11 13.49 -12.63
CA TYR A 58 18.60 12.43 -13.53
C TYR A 58 19.90 11.76 -13.07
N ARG A 59 20.67 12.39 -12.17
CA ARG A 59 21.83 11.74 -11.55
C ARG A 59 21.43 10.67 -10.50
N ARG A 60 20.24 10.80 -9.92
CA ARG A 60 19.76 9.90 -8.86
C ARG A 60 18.75 8.87 -9.34
N TRP A 61 17.83 9.33 -10.18
CA TRP A 61 16.75 8.50 -10.70
C TRP A 61 16.88 8.51 -12.21
N LYS A 62 17.03 7.33 -12.78
CA LYS A 62 17.15 7.14 -14.23
C LYS A 62 15.88 7.60 -14.94
N ASP A 63 14.74 7.39 -14.31
CA ASP A 63 13.41 7.66 -14.85
C ASP A 63 12.39 8.01 -13.75
N LYS A 64 11.15 8.29 -14.19
CA LYS A 64 10.04 8.63 -13.28
C LYS A 64 9.61 7.45 -12.40
N SER A 65 9.73 6.20 -12.87
CA SER A 65 9.39 5.01 -12.09
C SER A 65 10.29 4.85 -10.88
N GLU A 66 11.60 5.00 -11.05
CA GLU A 66 12.58 4.89 -9.96
C GLU A 66 12.36 5.98 -8.90
N LEU A 67 12.10 7.22 -9.33
CA LEU A 67 11.76 8.33 -8.45
C LEU A 67 10.49 8.05 -7.62
N ILE A 68 9.43 7.55 -8.27
CA ILE A 68 8.17 7.25 -7.59
C ILE A 68 8.31 6.05 -6.66
N ALA A 69 9.09 5.03 -7.01
CA ALA A 69 9.37 3.90 -6.14
C ALA A 69 10.07 4.34 -4.84
N GLU A 70 11.07 5.20 -4.93
CA GLU A 70 11.73 5.77 -3.76
C GLU A 70 10.78 6.65 -2.95
N ALA A 71 9.99 7.50 -3.63
CA ALA A 71 9.03 8.39 -2.97
C ALA A 71 7.95 7.62 -2.18
N VAL A 72 7.40 6.55 -2.76
CA VAL A 72 6.43 5.66 -2.10
C VAL A 72 7.08 4.93 -0.92
N THR A 73 8.32 4.43 -1.10
CA THR A 73 9.06 3.76 -0.02
C THR A 73 9.26 4.70 1.17
N LYS A 74 9.65 5.96 0.89
CA LYS A 74 9.85 6.97 1.94
C LYS A 74 8.54 7.39 2.60
N LEU A 75 7.48 7.62 1.83
CA LEU A 75 6.15 7.94 2.35
C LEU A 75 5.70 6.90 3.37
N ARG A 76 5.88 5.61 3.04
CA ARG A 76 5.51 4.50 3.92
C ARG A 76 6.32 4.47 5.20
N ALA A 77 7.63 4.62 5.11
CA ALA A 77 8.49 4.69 6.30
C ALA A 77 8.06 5.82 7.26
N ASP A 78 7.52 6.91 6.73
CA ASP A 78 7.07 8.08 7.52
C ASP A 78 5.61 7.98 8.02
N CYS A 79 4.80 7.08 7.44
CA CYS A 79 3.36 6.97 7.67
C CYS A 79 2.92 5.68 8.36
N LEU A 80 3.73 4.62 8.33
CA LEU A 80 3.34 3.30 8.82
C LEU A 80 4.04 2.99 10.15
N PRO A 81 3.42 3.31 11.30
CA PRO A 81 3.93 2.85 12.59
C PRO A 81 3.81 1.32 12.68
N PRO A 82 4.55 0.69 13.60
CA PRO A 82 4.44 -0.76 13.81
C PRO A 82 2.98 -1.16 14.16
N PRO A 83 2.60 -2.41 13.89
CA PRO A 83 1.28 -2.91 14.21
C PRO A 83 0.99 -2.77 15.72
N PRO A 84 -0.19 -2.27 16.13
CA PRO A 84 -0.58 -2.16 17.52
C PRO A 84 -0.43 -3.46 18.31
N ASP A 85 -0.12 -3.33 19.60
CA ASP A 85 -0.02 -4.47 20.53
C ASP A 85 -0.52 -4.06 21.92
N SER A 86 -1.80 -3.73 22.03
CA SER A 86 -2.42 -3.35 23.29
C SER A 86 -2.85 -4.56 24.13
N GLY A 87 -2.63 -5.79 23.64
CA GLY A 87 -3.02 -7.03 24.32
C GLY A 87 -4.48 -7.46 24.10
N SER A 88 -5.22 -6.81 23.20
CA SER A 88 -6.57 -7.21 22.81
C SER A 88 -6.81 -6.90 21.33
N LEU A 89 -7.38 -7.86 20.60
CA LEU A 89 -7.70 -7.72 19.18
C LEU A 89 -8.62 -6.53 18.93
N CYS A 90 -9.64 -6.34 19.77
CA CYS A 90 -10.61 -5.26 19.61
C CYS A 90 -9.93 -3.88 19.71
N ALA A 91 -9.08 -3.70 20.73
CA ALA A 91 -8.32 -2.47 20.90
C ALA A 91 -7.26 -2.26 19.80
N ASP A 92 -6.61 -3.32 19.35
CA ASP A 92 -5.66 -3.27 18.24
C ASP A 92 -6.35 -2.85 16.92
N LEU A 93 -7.53 -3.41 16.61
CA LEU A 93 -8.32 -3.04 15.43
C LEU A 93 -8.85 -1.60 15.51
N ALA A 94 -9.28 -1.14 16.69
CA ALA A 94 -9.68 0.25 16.89
C ALA A 94 -8.51 1.22 16.67
N ALA A 95 -7.31 0.87 17.14
CA ALA A 95 -6.10 1.64 16.88
C ALA A 95 -5.76 1.69 15.39
N VAL A 96 -5.91 0.57 14.66
CA VAL A 96 -5.75 0.56 13.20
C VAL A 96 -6.79 1.47 12.50
N ALA A 97 -8.05 1.47 12.93
CA ALA A 97 -9.06 2.35 12.36
C ALA A 97 -8.71 3.84 12.55
N ALA A 98 -8.21 4.21 13.74
CA ALA A 98 -7.71 5.55 14.02
C ALA A 98 -6.50 5.92 13.15
N MET A 99 -5.58 4.97 12.93
CA MET A 99 -4.45 5.16 12.03
C MET A 99 -4.89 5.39 10.58
N ILE A 100 -5.81 4.59 10.05
CA ILE A 100 -6.31 4.70 8.66
C ILE A 100 -6.97 6.06 8.42
N THR A 101 -7.69 6.59 9.42
CA THR A 101 -8.39 7.86 9.31
C THR A 101 -7.49 9.07 9.57
N ALA A 102 -6.24 8.86 10.02
CA ALA A 102 -5.28 9.93 10.25
C ALA A 102 -4.87 10.64 8.94
N ARG A 103 -4.53 11.92 9.06
CA ARG A 103 -4.17 12.80 7.92
C ARG A 103 -3.07 12.21 7.02
N LYS A 104 -2.07 11.53 7.60
CA LYS A 104 -0.98 10.89 6.86
C LYS A 104 -1.47 9.75 5.97
N SER A 105 -2.41 8.94 6.45
CA SER A 105 -3.02 7.87 5.66
C SER A 105 -3.88 8.42 4.51
N ARG A 106 -4.47 9.60 4.65
CA ARG A 106 -5.13 10.27 3.51
C ARG A 106 -4.16 10.60 2.37
N GLN A 107 -2.93 11.04 2.68
CA GLN A 107 -1.92 11.30 1.64
C GLN A 107 -1.54 10.02 0.91
N GLU A 108 -1.35 8.92 1.64
CA GLU A 108 -1.07 7.60 1.05
C GLU A 108 -2.18 7.14 0.10
N LEU A 109 -3.45 7.30 0.50
CA LEU A 109 -4.61 6.97 -0.35
C LEU A 109 -4.64 7.83 -1.63
N CYS A 110 -4.33 9.13 -1.55
CA CYS A 110 -4.24 9.98 -2.75
C CYS A 110 -3.09 9.55 -3.68
N VAL A 111 -1.95 9.15 -3.11
CA VAL A 111 -0.83 8.60 -3.88
C VAL A 111 -1.24 7.30 -4.57
N MET A 112 -1.93 6.41 -3.87
CA MET A 112 -2.46 5.18 -4.45
C MET A 112 -3.40 5.48 -5.63
N GLN A 113 -4.32 6.45 -5.48
CA GLN A 113 -5.21 6.89 -6.56
C GLN A 113 -4.44 7.43 -7.76
N GLY A 114 -3.39 8.24 -7.53
CA GLY A 114 -2.53 8.77 -8.58
C GLY A 114 -1.79 7.69 -9.37
N LEU A 115 -1.48 6.55 -8.75
CA LEU A 115 -0.85 5.38 -9.40
C LEU A 115 -1.85 4.44 -10.06
N ALA A 116 -3.06 4.31 -9.51
CA ALA A 116 -4.04 3.29 -9.86
C ALA A 116 -4.38 3.21 -11.36
N THR A 117 -4.38 4.35 -12.04
CA THR A 117 -4.71 4.44 -13.47
C THR A 117 -3.64 3.85 -14.38
N ALA A 118 -2.37 3.81 -13.94
CA ALA A 118 -1.24 3.28 -14.71
C ALA A 118 -0.92 1.81 -14.39
N VAL A 119 -1.35 1.31 -13.24
CA VAL A 119 -1.13 -0.09 -12.79
C VAL A 119 -1.50 -1.14 -13.85
N PRO A 120 -2.65 -1.06 -14.58
CA PRO A 120 -3.01 -2.08 -15.57
C PRO A 120 -2.08 -2.15 -16.79
N HIS A 121 -1.29 -1.10 -17.04
CA HIS A 121 -0.49 -0.96 -18.26
C HIS A 121 1.02 -1.07 -18.01
N ASP A 122 1.44 -1.15 -16.75
CA ASP A 122 2.85 -1.27 -16.35
C ASP A 122 3.00 -2.37 -15.27
N PRO A 123 3.49 -3.57 -15.65
CA PRO A 123 3.69 -4.68 -14.72
C PRO A 123 4.68 -4.38 -13.59
N ALA A 124 5.70 -3.56 -13.83
CA ALA A 124 6.68 -3.20 -12.81
C ALA A 124 6.05 -2.27 -11.77
N LEU A 125 5.24 -1.31 -12.24
CA LEU A 125 4.45 -0.46 -11.37
C LEU A 125 3.39 -1.25 -10.60
N ALA A 126 2.73 -2.23 -11.23
CA ALA A 126 1.78 -3.10 -10.55
C ALA A 126 2.44 -3.92 -9.43
N ALA A 127 3.62 -4.48 -9.68
CA ALA A 127 4.39 -5.21 -8.66
C ALA A 127 4.82 -4.29 -7.51
N LEU A 128 5.26 -3.07 -7.82
CA LEU A 128 5.58 -2.06 -6.80
C LEU A 128 4.32 -1.71 -5.98
N PHE A 129 3.18 -1.52 -6.65
CA PHE A 129 1.92 -1.16 -6.03
C PHE A 129 1.45 -2.26 -5.06
N GLN A 130 1.39 -3.51 -5.52
CA GLN A 130 0.99 -4.67 -4.73
C GLN A 130 1.86 -4.81 -3.46
N ARG A 131 3.18 -4.88 -3.66
CA ARG A 131 4.16 -5.00 -2.56
C ARG A 131 4.09 -3.82 -1.59
N SER A 132 3.79 -2.62 -2.11
CA SER A 132 3.87 -1.39 -1.31
C SER A 132 2.60 -1.10 -0.52
N PHE A 133 1.43 -1.38 -1.08
CA PHE A 133 0.18 -0.97 -0.44
C PHE A 133 -0.63 -2.14 0.11
N LEU A 134 -0.59 -3.30 -0.55
CA LEU A 134 -1.47 -4.42 -0.21
C LEU A 134 -0.74 -5.46 0.64
N ASP A 135 0.36 -6.02 0.16
CA ASP A 135 1.04 -7.14 0.83
C ASP A 135 1.49 -6.77 2.24
N ARG A 136 2.13 -5.61 2.41
CA ARG A 136 2.60 -5.19 3.73
C ARG A 136 1.45 -4.89 4.69
N ARG A 137 0.41 -4.19 4.23
CA ARG A 137 -0.75 -3.88 5.09
C ARG A 137 -1.44 -5.17 5.53
N SER A 138 -1.51 -6.15 4.65
CA SER A 138 -2.06 -7.48 4.95
C SER A 138 -1.17 -8.22 5.93
N ALA A 139 0.16 -8.18 5.77
CA ALA A 139 1.10 -8.80 6.71
C ALA A 139 1.08 -8.17 8.10
N ASP A 140 0.97 -6.84 8.19
CA ASP A 140 0.84 -6.10 9.46
C ASP A 140 -0.45 -6.50 10.18
N MET A 141 -1.56 -6.60 9.44
CA MET A 141 -2.85 -7.04 9.97
C MET A 141 -2.84 -8.52 10.37
N ALA A 142 -2.20 -9.39 9.57
CA ALA A 142 -2.05 -10.80 9.89
C ALA A 142 -1.27 -10.99 11.22
N GLU A 143 -0.29 -10.14 11.52
CA GLU A 143 0.39 -10.18 12.81
C GLU A 143 -0.52 -9.83 13.99
N LEU A 144 -1.48 -8.89 13.84
CA LEU A 144 -2.51 -8.63 14.86
C LEU A 144 -3.35 -9.88 15.13
N PHE A 145 -3.80 -10.55 14.07
CA PHE A 145 -4.59 -11.78 14.20
C PHE A 145 -3.76 -12.94 14.77
N ARG A 146 -2.49 -13.08 14.39
CA ARG A 146 -1.57 -14.07 15.00
C ARG A 146 -1.39 -13.83 16.49
N ARG A 147 -1.23 -12.58 16.93
CA ARG A 147 -1.14 -12.24 18.36
C ARG A 147 -2.42 -12.60 19.09
N ALA A 148 -3.57 -12.26 18.53
CA ALA A 148 -4.87 -12.60 19.10
C ALA A 148 -5.10 -14.13 19.19
N GLN A 149 -4.68 -14.90 18.18
CA GLN A 149 -4.66 -16.37 18.26
C GLN A 149 -3.76 -16.89 19.39
N ARG A 150 -2.53 -16.36 19.53
CA ARG A 150 -1.62 -16.75 20.63
C ARG A 150 -2.22 -16.45 22.01
N ARG A 151 -3.06 -15.43 22.13
CA ARG A 151 -3.79 -15.07 23.35
C ARG A 151 -5.10 -15.86 23.56
N GLY A 152 -5.52 -16.65 22.57
CA GLY A 152 -6.77 -17.41 22.62
C GLY A 152 -8.04 -16.60 22.33
N GLU A 153 -7.92 -15.36 21.82
CA GLU A 153 -9.06 -14.52 21.42
C GLU A 153 -9.73 -14.99 20.11
N ILE A 154 -8.99 -15.76 19.30
CA ILE A 154 -9.40 -16.27 17.98
C ILE A 154 -9.13 -17.78 17.93
N PRO A 155 -10.03 -18.60 17.34
CA PRO A 155 -9.78 -20.01 17.15
C PRO A 155 -8.48 -20.30 16.37
N PRO A 156 -7.69 -21.32 16.76
CA PRO A 156 -6.37 -21.59 16.16
C PRO A 156 -6.43 -22.05 14.71
N HIS A 157 -7.59 -22.54 14.23
CA HIS A 157 -7.78 -22.98 12.84
C HIS A 157 -8.09 -21.84 11.87
N ARG A 158 -8.24 -20.59 12.35
CA ARG A 158 -8.53 -19.44 11.49
C ARG A 158 -7.31 -19.10 10.63
N ASP A 159 -7.56 -18.88 9.34
CA ASP A 159 -6.54 -18.37 8.42
C ASP A 159 -6.31 -16.87 8.66
N VAL A 160 -5.29 -16.57 9.47
CA VAL A 160 -4.88 -15.20 9.82
C VAL A 160 -4.32 -14.41 8.65
N GLU A 161 -3.76 -15.09 7.64
CA GLU A 161 -3.22 -14.42 6.46
C GLU A 161 -4.37 -13.97 5.55
N PHE A 162 -5.43 -14.78 5.43
CA PHE A 162 -6.66 -14.39 4.75
C PHE A 162 -7.41 -13.29 5.51
N LEU A 163 -7.57 -13.42 6.84
CA LEU A 163 -8.18 -12.37 7.67
C LEU A 163 -7.41 -11.04 7.55
N GLY A 164 -6.07 -11.11 7.50
CA GLY A 164 -5.18 -9.97 7.31
C GLY A 164 -5.50 -9.13 6.06
N GLN A 165 -6.07 -9.75 5.02
CA GLN A 165 -6.38 -9.09 3.76
C GLN A 165 -7.69 -8.30 3.78
N LEU A 166 -8.61 -8.58 4.72
CA LEU A 166 -9.98 -8.04 4.70
C LEU A 166 -10.02 -6.52 4.75
N ILE A 167 -9.40 -5.91 5.76
CA ILE A 167 -9.41 -4.45 5.93
C ILE A 167 -8.66 -3.74 4.79
N PRO A 168 -7.40 -4.11 4.45
CA PRO A 168 -6.68 -3.47 3.36
C PRO A 168 -7.42 -3.57 2.02
N SER A 169 -7.99 -4.72 1.69
CA SER A 169 -8.71 -4.94 0.43
C SER A 169 -10.00 -4.11 0.36
N MET A 170 -10.77 -4.03 1.44
CA MET A 170 -12.00 -3.25 1.47
C MET A 170 -11.72 -1.74 1.44
N VAL A 171 -10.70 -1.28 2.15
CA VAL A 171 -10.21 0.12 2.09
C VAL A 171 -9.77 0.46 0.67
N PHE A 172 -9.02 -0.44 0.03
CA PHE A 172 -8.56 -0.29 -1.34
C PHE A 172 -9.73 -0.20 -2.33
N ALA A 173 -10.65 -1.18 -2.30
CA ALA A 173 -11.81 -1.21 -3.18
C ALA A 173 -12.69 0.04 -2.99
N ARG A 174 -12.94 0.45 -1.74
CA ARG A 174 -13.72 1.66 -1.46
C ARG A 174 -13.06 2.92 -2.03
N THR A 175 -11.74 3.04 -1.85
CA THR A 175 -10.99 4.24 -2.26
C THR A 175 -10.82 4.32 -3.78
N LEU A 176 -10.51 3.20 -4.44
CA LEU A 176 -10.17 3.18 -5.86
C LEU A 176 -11.35 2.87 -6.77
N ALA A 177 -12.14 1.84 -6.45
CA ALA A 177 -13.25 1.43 -7.30
C ALA A 177 -14.48 2.32 -7.13
N THR A 178 -14.70 2.87 -5.92
CA THR A 178 -15.90 3.68 -5.62
C THR A 178 -15.60 5.15 -5.35
N SER A 179 -14.32 5.54 -5.23
CA SER A 179 -13.89 6.90 -4.87
C SER A 179 -14.59 7.45 -3.61
N ARG A 180 -15.00 6.58 -2.68
CA ARG A 180 -15.68 6.96 -1.45
C ARG A 180 -14.66 7.19 -0.34
N PRO A 181 -14.91 8.16 0.56
CA PRO A 181 -14.05 8.37 1.71
C PRO A 181 -14.08 7.15 2.64
N VAL A 182 -12.93 6.86 3.24
CA VAL A 182 -12.81 5.92 4.37
C VAL A 182 -12.99 6.73 5.65
N ASP A 183 -14.21 6.73 6.16
CA ASP A 183 -14.59 7.45 7.37
C ASP A 183 -14.66 6.51 8.59
N PRO A 184 -14.58 7.04 9.83
CA PRO A 184 -14.61 6.23 11.04
C PRO A 184 -15.86 5.37 11.18
N VAL A 185 -17.03 5.86 10.73
CA VAL A 185 -18.31 5.13 10.86
C VAL A 185 -18.32 3.90 9.95
N TRP A 186 -17.81 4.04 8.73
CA TRP A 186 -17.68 2.90 7.81
C TRP A 186 -16.65 1.88 8.30
N LEU A 187 -15.51 2.31 8.83
CA LEU A 187 -14.49 1.42 9.38
C LEU A 187 -15.01 0.66 10.61
N ASP A 188 -15.73 1.34 11.49
CA ASP A 188 -16.34 0.73 12.68
C ASP A 188 -17.30 -0.39 12.27
N LYS A 189 -18.17 -0.15 11.29
CA LYS A 189 -19.04 -1.20 10.73
C LYS A 189 -18.27 -2.35 10.09
N LEU A 190 -17.24 -2.05 9.30
CA LEU A 190 -16.41 -3.11 8.70
C LEU A 190 -15.77 -3.98 9.79
N ILE A 191 -15.28 -3.35 10.87
CA ILE A 191 -14.62 -4.06 11.96
C ILE A 191 -15.64 -4.88 12.76
N ASN A 192 -16.72 -4.27 13.22
CA ASN A 192 -17.68 -4.89 14.15
C ASN A 192 -18.63 -5.88 13.46
N ASP A 193 -19.03 -5.61 12.22
CA ASP A 193 -20.05 -6.42 11.54
C ASP A 193 -19.44 -7.51 10.63
N VAL A 194 -18.15 -7.37 10.26
CA VAL A 194 -17.49 -8.30 9.33
C VAL A 194 -16.24 -8.91 9.94
N VAL A 195 -15.25 -8.08 10.29
CA VAL A 195 -13.91 -8.58 10.65
C VAL A 195 -13.92 -9.32 11.98
N LEU A 196 -14.49 -8.72 13.03
CA LEU A 196 -14.57 -9.34 14.36
C LEU A 196 -15.40 -10.63 14.31
N PRO A 197 -16.62 -10.66 13.74
CA PRO A 197 -17.38 -11.90 13.60
C PRO A 197 -16.64 -12.97 12.79
N ALA A 198 -16.00 -12.61 11.68
CA ALA A 198 -15.23 -13.56 10.87
C ALA A 198 -14.02 -14.14 11.63
N ALA A 199 -13.41 -13.34 12.51
CA ALA A 199 -12.30 -13.77 13.35
C ALA A 199 -12.77 -14.64 14.53
N THR A 200 -13.82 -14.24 15.24
CA THR A 200 -14.19 -14.83 16.54
C THR A 200 -15.29 -15.88 16.48
N ALA A 201 -16.02 -15.99 15.37
CA ALA A 201 -17.07 -17.01 15.25
C ALA A 201 -16.51 -18.40 15.54
N GLY A 202 -17.33 -19.26 16.15
CA GLY A 202 -17.04 -20.70 16.24
C GLY A 202 -16.88 -21.32 14.86
N SER A 203 -16.36 -22.55 14.79
CA SER A 203 -16.24 -23.30 13.54
C SER A 203 -17.58 -23.23 12.77
N LEU A 204 -17.53 -22.74 11.54
CA LEU A 204 -18.67 -22.83 10.64
C LEU A 204 -18.93 -24.32 10.34
N PRO A 205 -20.19 -24.73 10.11
CA PRO A 205 -20.48 -26.09 9.64
C PRO A 205 -19.68 -26.38 8.37
N ASP A 206 -19.20 -27.63 8.24
CA ASP A 206 -18.24 -28.08 7.23
C ASP A 206 -18.49 -27.47 5.84
N THR A 207 -17.61 -26.54 5.45
CA THR A 207 -17.63 -25.78 4.19
C THR A 207 -17.31 -26.65 2.96
N GLU A 208 -17.26 -27.98 3.10
CA GLU A 208 -16.95 -28.92 2.01
C GLU A 208 -18.00 -28.90 0.87
N GLN A 209 -19.15 -28.24 1.09
CA GLN A 209 -20.23 -28.15 0.11
C GLN A 209 -20.26 -26.86 -0.73
N LEU A 210 -19.40 -25.86 -0.47
CA LEU A 210 -19.46 -24.57 -1.18
C LEU A 210 -18.44 -24.43 -2.32
N VAL A 211 -17.44 -25.30 -2.40
CA VAL A 211 -16.38 -25.26 -3.45
C VAL A 211 -16.65 -26.26 -4.59
N THR A 212 -17.58 -27.20 -4.43
CA THR A 212 -18.07 -28.05 -5.51
C THR A 212 -19.06 -27.28 -6.39
N GLY A 213 -18.54 -26.32 -7.16
CA GLY A 213 -19.25 -25.85 -8.34
C GLY A 213 -19.64 -27.05 -9.22
N PRO A 214 -20.77 -26.98 -9.95
CA PRO A 214 -21.27 -28.13 -10.72
C PRO A 214 -20.19 -28.60 -11.69
N ASP A 215 -19.87 -29.90 -11.63
CA ASP A 215 -18.96 -30.58 -12.53
C ASP A 215 -19.32 -30.24 -14.00
N PRO A 216 -18.43 -29.58 -14.77
CA PRO A 216 -18.70 -29.24 -16.17
C PRO A 216 -18.89 -30.47 -17.06
N ALA A 217 -18.63 -31.69 -16.58
CA ALA A 217 -18.92 -32.94 -17.28
C ALA A 217 -20.39 -33.37 -17.20
N ALA A 218 -21.18 -32.88 -16.23
CA ALA A 218 -22.58 -33.29 -16.08
C ALA A 218 -23.50 -32.68 -17.16
N THR A 219 -23.16 -31.51 -17.70
CA THR A 219 -24.00 -30.81 -18.70
C THR A 219 -23.91 -31.39 -20.11
N LYS A 220 -23.00 -32.33 -20.37
CA LYS A 220 -22.80 -32.93 -21.71
C LYS A 220 -23.59 -34.21 -21.97
N LYS A 221 -24.17 -34.85 -20.95
CA LYS A 221 -24.96 -36.10 -21.15
C LYS A 221 -26.45 -35.87 -21.40
N GLU A 222 -26.99 -34.70 -21.09
CA GLU A 222 -28.45 -34.48 -21.20
C GLU A 222 -28.88 -33.88 -22.56
N ASN A 223 -27.96 -33.31 -23.34
CA ASN A 223 -28.26 -32.71 -24.65
C ASN A 223 -28.15 -33.68 -25.86
N HIS A 224 -27.80 -34.96 -25.64
CA HIS A 224 -27.77 -35.97 -26.72
C HIS A 224 -29.00 -36.90 -26.73
N ALA A 225 -29.92 -36.79 -25.76
CA ALA A 225 -31.13 -37.61 -25.69
C ALA A 225 -32.40 -36.89 -26.20
N ARG A 226 -32.29 -35.65 -26.68
CA ARG A 226 -33.41 -34.88 -27.24
C ARG A 226 -33.05 -34.24 -28.58
N ARG A 227 -32.90 -35.06 -29.61
CA ARG A 227 -33.21 -34.63 -30.99
C ARG A 227 -34.05 -35.71 -31.66
N PRO A 228 -35.21 -35.33 -32.25
CA PRO A 228 -36.14 -36.25 -32.91
C PRO A 228 -35.57 -36.78 -34.23
#